data_AF-A0A2A5LYI9-F1
#
_entry.id   AF-A0A2A5LYI9-F1
#
_cell.length_a   1.000
_cell.length_b   1.000
_cell.length_c   1.000
_cell.angle_alpha   90.00
_cell.angle_beta   90.00
_cell.angle_gamma   90.00
#
_symmetry.space_group_name_H-M   'P 1'
#
loop_
_entity.id
_entity.type
_entity.pdbx_description
1 polymer ?
#
loop_
_entity_poly.entity_id
_entity_poly.type
_entity_poly.pdbx_seq_one_letter_code
_entity_poly.pdbx_strand_id
1 'polypeptide(L)'
;MSKRKTSIIAAGLLASTLFAASPAVFAGNHSDHRGDGPRDKTEMCENMREGKGPFDKAEREKKMAEREKKMAEREEAMAKRLELNDDQRKIWNEIHEERHQKHEKRMKKMMEKMEKRCDMAPE
;
A
#
# COMPACT_ATOMS: atom_id res chain seq x y z
N MET A 1 -53.38 -9.75 21.72
CA MET A 1 -51.93 -9.98 21.53
C MET A 1 -51.65 -10.28 20.07
N SER A 2 -50.55 -9.71 19.53
CA SER A 2 -49.87 -10.01 18.23
C SER A 2 -50.70 -9.82 16.93
N LYS A 3 -50.68 -8.67 16.22
CA LYS A 3 -49.63 -8.03 15.38
C LYS A 3 -48.98 -8.93 14.30
N ARG A 4 -49.65 -8.96 13.13
CA ARG A 4 -49.17 -8.92 11.73
C ARG A 4 -47.73 -9.38 11.46
N LYS A 5 -47.58 -10.43 10.63
CA LYS A 5 -46.34 -10.70 9.87
C LYS A 5 -46.69 -11.21 8.46
N THR A 6 -47.00 -10.28 7.57
CA THR A 6 -46.98 -10.50 6.13
C THR A 6 -46.21 -9.35 5.51
N SER A 7 -45.34 -9.67 4.56
CA SER A 7 -44.55 -8.73 3.74
C SER A 7 -43.29 -8.17 4.42
N ILE A 8 -42.17 -8.90 4.32
CA ILE A 8 -40.86 -8.34 3.93
C ILE A 8 -39.99 -9.48 3.35
N ILE A 9 -40.24 -9.90 2.10
CA ILE A 9 -39.19 -10.55 1.27
C ILE A 9 -39.37 -10.04 -0.16
N ALA A 10 -39.01 -8.78 -0.39
CA ALA A 10 -38.97 -8.19 -1.73
C ALA A 10 -37.98 -7.03 -1.73
N ALA A 11 -36.69 -7.31 -1.58
CA ALA A 11 -35.61 -6.34 -1.78
C ALA A 11 -34.28 -7.06 -2.02
N GLY A 12 -34.16 -7.80 -3.13
CA GLY A 12 -32.98 -8.61 -3.38
C GLY A 12 -32.71 -8.89 -4.86
N LEU A 13 -32.88 -7.91 -5.75
CA LEU A 13 -32.51 -8.05 -7.16
C LEU A 13 -32.09 -6.70 -7.77
N LEU A 14 -31.01 -6.10 -7.27
CA LEU A 14 -30.31 -5.03 -8.00
C LEU A 14 -28.80 -5.21 -7.85
N ALA A 15 -28.08 -5.02 -8.97
CA ALA A 15 -26.63 -4.83 -9.09
C ALA A 15 -25.74 -6.02 -9.51
N SER A 16 -26.12 -6.77 -10.55
CA SER A 16 -25.20 -7.73 -11.21
C SER A 16 -24.68 -7.31 -12.59
N THR A 17 -24.99 -6.12 -13.11
CA THR A 17 -24.66 -5.75 -14.51
C THR A 17 -23.45 -4.84 -14.71
N LEU A 18 -22.74 -4.38 -13.67
CA LEU A 18 -21.65 -3.39 -13.82
C LEU A 18 -20.23 -3.97 -13.99
N PHE A 19 -20.05 -5.29 -14.01
CA PHE A 19 -18.69 -5.89 -14.14
C PHE A 19 -18.26 -6.22 -15.57
N ALA A 20 -19.07 -5.93 -16.59
CA ALA A 20 -18.74 -6.25 -17.99
C ALA A 20 -17.90 -5.19 -18.73
N ALA A 21 -17.55 -4.06 -18.08
CA ALA A 21 -16.64 -3.07 -18.66
C ALA A 21 -15.17 -3.39 -18.29
N SER A 22 -14.59 -4.30 -19.07
CA SER A 22 -13.16 -4.58 -19.30
C SER A 22 -12.10 -3.79 -18.51
N PRO A 23 -11.16 -4.47 -17.82
CA PRO A 23 -9.92 -3.88 -17.29
C PRO A 23 -8.87 -3.47 -18.35
N ALA A 24 -9.17 -3.61 -19.65
CA ALA A 24 -8.18 -3.47 -20.73
C ALA A 24 -7.61 -2.05 -20.91
N VAL A 25 -8.16 -1.03 -20.24
CA VAL A 25 -7.72 0.37 -20.35
C VAL A 25 -6.64 0.75 -19.31
N PHE A 26 -6.35 -0.09 -18.32
CA PHE A 26 -5.25 0.13 -17.37
C PHE A 26 -3.90 -0.45 -17.80
N ALA A 27 -3.79 -0.95 -19.04
CA ALA A 27 -2.49 -1.24 -19.65
C ALA A 27 -1.91 0.04 -20.28
N GLY A 28 -1.83 1.12 -19.50
CA GLY A 28 -1.07 2.29 -19.87
C GLY A 28 0.41 1.92 -19.94
N ASN A 29 1.01 2.11 -21.12
CA ASN A 29 2.43 1.95 -21.44
C ASN A 29 3.37 2.21 -20.24
N HIS A 30 3.79 1.13 -19.58
CA HIS A 30 5.05 1.10 -18.83
C HIS A 30 6.13 0.57 -19.77
N SER A 31 6.45 1.33 -20.82
CA SER A 31 7.62 1.06 -21.66
C SER A 31 8.78 1.95 -21.20
N ASP A 32 9.94 1.31 -21.04
CA ASP A 32 11.28 1.91 -20.95
C ASP A 32 11.76 2.43 -19.60
N HIS A 33 11.83 1.54 -18.61
CA HIS A 33 13.01 1.52 -17.74
C HIS A 33 13.80 0.24 -18.02
N ARG A 34 14.63 0.30 -19.08
CA ARG A 34 15.68 -0.71 -19.29
C ARG A 34 16.58 -0.66 -18.06
N GLY A 35 16.59 -1.76 -17.33
CA GLY A 35 17.17 -1.85 -16.01
C GLY A 35 18.65 -1.46 -15.94
N ASP A 36 18.95 -0.69 -14.91
CA ASP A 36 20.14 -0.66 -14.07
C ASP A 36 21.29 -1.54 -14.60
N GLY A 37 22.28 -0.89 -15.18
CA GLY A 37 23.53 -1.54 -15.59
C GLY A 37 24.28 -2.13 -14.38
N PRO A 38 25.31 -2.96 -14.61
CA PRO A 38 26.11 -3.56 -13.54
C PRO A 38 26.68 -2.55 -12.53
N ARG A 39 27.07 -1.35 -13.00
CA ARG A 39 27.58 -0.24 -12.17
C ARG A 39 26.57 0.29 -11.16
N ASP A 40 25.29 0.29 -11.52
CA ASP A 40 24.20 0.77 -10.67
C ASP A 40 23.92 -0.22 -9.53
N LYS A 41 24.12 -1.53 -9.79
CA LYS A 41 24.01 -2.57 -8.76
C LYS A 41 25.16 -2.53 -7.76
N THR A 42 26.40 -2.33 -8.21
CA THR A 42 27.56 -2.22 -7.31
C THR A 42 27.45 -0.97 -6.44
N GLU A 43 27.11 0.19 -7.03
CA GLU A 43 26.90 1.44 -6.30
C GLU A 43 25.74 1.33 -5.29
N MET A 44 24.64 0.65 -5.65
CA MET A 44 23.54 0.38 -4.73
C MET A 44 23.97 -0.48 -3.54
N CYS A 45 24.78 -1.52 -3.77
CA CYS A 45 25.27 -2.41 -2.72
C CYS A 45 26.29 -1.73 -1.80
N GLU A 46 27.17 -0.88 -2.35
CA GLU A 46 28.08 -0.03 -1.58
C GLU A 46 27.30 0.94 -0.70
N ASN A 47 26.32 1.66 -1.27
CA ASN A 47 25.44 2.56 -0.52
C ASN A 47 24.65 1.83 0.56
N MET A 48 24.23 0.59 0.33
CA MET A 48 23.54 -0.22 1.34
C MET A 48 24.48 -0.63 2.48
N ARG A 49 25.72 -1.06 2.16
CA ARG A 49 26.74 -1.45 3.15
C ARG A 49 27.19 -0.25 4.00
N GLU A 50 27.39 0.90 3.36
CA GLU A 50 27.80 2.14 4.00
C GLU A 50 26.63 2.91 4.64
N GLY A 51 25.39 2.50 4.38
CA GLY A 51 24.18 3.16 4.88
C GLY A 51 24.01 4.58 4.35
N LYS A 52 24.32 4.82 3.08
CA LYS A 52 24.25 6.12 2.41
C LYS A 52 23.05 6.22 1.47
N GLY A 53 22.67 7.45 1.14
CA GLY A 53 21.59 7.76 0.20
C GLY A 53 20.24 7.18 0.65
N PRO A 54 19.56 6.34 -0.15
CA PRO A 54 18.26 5.78 0.22
C PRO A 54 18.30 4.82 1.42
N PHE A 55 19.49 4.40 1.85
CA PHE A 55 19.70 3.50 2.99
C PHE A 55 20.14 4.21 4.28
N ASP A 56 20.34 5.53 4.24
CA ASP A 56 20.64 6.32 5.43
C ASP A 56 19.50 6.24 6.44
N LYS A 57 19.80 5.75 7.64
CA LYS A 57 18.80 5.51 8.69
C LYS A 57 18.15 6.81 9.16
N ALA A 58 18.93 7.86 9.39
CA ALA A 58 18.43 9.13 9.92
C ALA A 58 17.56 9.84 8.88
N GLU A 59 17.99 9.86 7.62
CA GLU A 59 17.20 10.45 6.54
C GLU A 59 15.92 9.63 6.29
N ARG A 60 16.01 8.30 6.35
CA ARG A 60 14.86 7.40 6.17
C ARG A 60 13.84 7.56 7.29
N GLU A 61 14.25 7.60 8.55
CA GLU A 61 13.36 7.84 9.69
C GLU A 61 12.65 9.19 9.55
N LYS A 62 13.38 10.24 9.18
CA LYS A 62 12.78 11.57 8.95
C LYS A 62 11.73 11.54 7.83
N LYS A 63 12.03 10.92 6.69
CA LYS A 63 11.08 10.77 5.57
C LYS A 63 9.87 9.91 5.94
N MET A 64 10.08 8.86 6.74
CA MET A 64 8.99 8.00 7.22
C MET A 64 8.06 8.77 8.16
N ALA A 65 8.61 9.52 9.11
CA ALA A 65 7.82 10.36 10.01
C ALA A 65 7.02 11.45 9.28
N GLU A 66 7.61 12.08 8.26
CA GLU A 66 6.88 13.06 7.44
C GLU A 66 5.76 12.40 6.63
N ARG A 67 6.02 11.22 6.06
CA ARG A 67 5.02 10.43 5.34
C ARG A 67 3.89 9.98 6.24
N GLU A 68 4.18 9.51 7.46
CA GLU A 68 3.18 9.10 8.43
C GLU A 68 2.25 10.25 8.78
N LYS A 69 2.79 11.45 9.05
CA LYS A 69 1.98 12.65 9.30
C LYS A 69 1.07 12.97 8.11
N LYS A 70 1.63 12.98 6.91
CA LYS A 70 0.85 13.25 5.69
C LYS A 70 -0.22 12.19 5.43
N MET A 71 0.05 10.93 5.76
CA MET A 71 -0.92 9.85 5.63
C MET A 71 -2.04 9.99 6.66
N ALA A 72 -1.71 10.26 7.93
CA ALA A 72 -2.69 10.51 8.97
C ALA A 72 -3.62 11.68 8.63
N GLU A 73 -3.09 12.80 8.12
CA GLU A 73 -3.90 13.93 7.65
C GLU A 73 -4.85 13.53 6.51
N ARG A 74 -4.36 12.75 5.55
CA ARG A 74 -5.19 12.27 4.43
C ARG A 74 -6.26 11.29 4.91
N GLU A 75 -5.94 10.43 5.86
CA GLU A 75 -6.87 9.48 6.45
C GLU A 75 -7.98 10.20 7.21
N GLU A 76 -7.64 11.20 8.02
CA GLU A 76 -8.62 12.02 8.73
C GLU A 76 -9.51 12.82 7.75
N ALA A 77 -8.90 13.43 6.73
CA ALA A 77 -9.64 14.16 5.69
C ALA A 77 -10.61 13.25 4.92
N MET A 78 -10.20 12.01 4.61
CA MET A 78 -11.06 11.01 3.98
C MET A 78 -12.19 10.56 4.91
N ALA A 79 -11.89 10.30 6.19
CA ALA A 79 -12.90 9.93 7.17
C ALA A 79 -13.94 11.03 7.37
N LYS A 80 -13.53 12.31 7.34
CA LYS A 80 -14.44 13.46 7.35
C LYS A 80 -15.26 13.55 6.07
N ARG A 81 -14.63 13.41 4.90
CA ARG A 81 -15.32 13.48 3.59
C ARG A 81 -16.35 12.36 3.42
N LEU A 82 -16.08 11.19 3.98
CA LEU A 82 -16.99 10.04 3.96
C LEU A 82 -18.00 10.07 5.12
N GLU A 83 -17.95 11.09 5.98
CA GLU A 83 -18.81 11.26 7.16
C GLU A 83 -18.89 9.99 8.02
N LEU A 84 -17.75 9.32 8.20
CA LEU A 84 -17.70 8.05 8.94
C LEU A 84 -18.03 8.28 10.41
N ASN A 85 -18.93 7.43 10.94
CA ASN A 85 -19.22 7.36 12.37
C ASN A 85 -18.09 6.64 13.15
N ASP A 86 -18.19 6.60 14.47
CA ASP A 86 -17.12 6.08 15.32
C ASP A 86 -16.83 4.58 15.09
N ASP A 87 -17.87 3.76 14.89
CA ASP A 87 -17.70 2.33 14.60
C ASP A 87 -17.04 2.09 13.23
N GLN A 88 -17.45 2.87 12.22
CA GLN A 88 -16.85 2.84 10.88
C GLN A 88 -15.41 3.34 10.89
N ARG A 89 -15.10 4.35 11.71
CA ARG A 89 -13.73 4.85 11.92
C ARG A 89 -12.85 3.80 12.56
N LYS A 90 -13.38 3.02 13.50
CA LYS A 90 -12.65 1.91 14.10
C LYS A 90 -12.27 0.86 13.05
N ILE A 91 -13.25 0.42 12.24
CA ILE A 91 -13.00 -0.53 11.14
C ILE A 91 -12.03 0.06 10.11
N TRP A 92 -12.17 1.36 9.81
CA TRP A 92 -11.27 2.07 8.90
C TRP A 92 -9.82 2.04 9.42
N ASN A 93 -9.60 2.36 10.69
CA ASN A 93 -8.29 2.31 11.32
C ASN A 93 -7.71 0.89 11.29
N GLU A 94 -8.51 -0.14 11.55
CA GLU A 94 -8.09 -1.54 11.46
C GLU A 94 -7.63 -1.89 10.03
N ILE A 95 -8.36 -1.47 8.99
CA ILE A 95 -7.95 -1.67 7.59
C ILE A 95 -6.63 -0.97 7.28
N HIS A 96 -6.41 0.23 7.82
CA HIS A 96 -5.17 0.98 7.62
C HIS A 96 -3.98 0.32 8.31
N GLU A 97 -4.17 -0.16 9.55
CA GLU A 97 -3.17 -0.91 10.30
C GLU A 97 -2.79 -2.22 9.59
N GLU A 98 -3.77 -2.98 9.10
CA GLU A 98 -3.51 -4.19 8.32
C GLU A 98 -2.69 -3.91 7.05
N ARG A 99 -2.99 -2.82 6.34
CA ARG A 99 -2.21 -2.40 5.17
C ARG A 99 -0.79 -2.00 5.56
N HIS A 100 -0.62 -1.30 6.67
CA HIS A 100 0.68 -0.91 7.19
C HIS A 100 1.54 -2.14 7.46
N GLN A 101 1.02 -3.12 8.21
CA GLN A 101 1.72 -4.37 8.49
C GLN A 101 2.06 -5.17 7.22
N LYS A 102 1.15 -5.18 6.23
CA LYS A 102 1.41 -5.84 4.94
C LYS A 102 2.51 -5.12 4.16
N HIS A 103 2.54 -3.79 4.21
CA HIS A 103 3.61 -3.00 3.60
C HIS A 103 4.96 -3.29 4.26
N GLU A 104 5.03 -3.28 5.60
CA GLU A 104 6.26 -3.62 6.32
C GLU A 104 6.79 -5.00 5.96
N LYS A 105 5.91 -6.02 5.91
CA LYS A 105 6.30 -7.38 5.50
C LYS A 105 6.88 -7.41 4.08
N ARG A 106 6.31 -6.64 3.15
CA ARG A 106 6.82 -6.52 1.78
C ARG A 106 8.18 -5.82 1.74
N MET A 107 8.35 -4.76 2.53
CA MET A 107 9.61 -4.03 2.63
C MET A 107 10.71 -4.92 3.21
N LYS A 108 10.44 -5.66 4.30
CA LYS A 108 11.40 -6.63 4.88
C LYS A 108 11.84 -7.67 3.85
N LYS A 109 10.89 -8.30 3.15
CA LYS A 109 11.20 -9.28 2.10
C LYS A 109 11.96 -8.68 0.91
N MET A 110 11.71 -7.42 0.57
CA MET A 110 12.45 -6.71 -0.46
C MET A 110 13.91 -6.47 -0.01
N MET A 111 14.10 -6.00 1.22
CA MET A 111 15.43 -5.77 1.80
C MET A 111 16.25 -7.07 1.85
N GLU A 112 15.67 -8.18 2.33
CA GLU A 112 16.34 -9.49 2.33
C GLU A 112 16.78 -9.95 0.93
N LYS A 113 15.96 -9.68 -0.10
CA LYS A 113 16.33 -10.00 -1.48
C LYS A 113 17.45 -9.11 -1.99
N MET A 114 17.48 -7.85 -1.58
CA MET A 114 18.56 -6.94 -1.95
C MET A 114 19.87 -7.34 -1.27
N GLU A 115 19.83 -7.69 0.01
CA GLU A 115 20.97 -8.23 0.76
C GLU A 115 21.57 -9.44 0.04
N LYS A 116 20.75 -10.45 -0.27
CA LYS A 116 21.20 -11.62 -1.04
C LYS A 116 21.78 -11.27 -2.41
N ARG A 117 21.21 -10.28 -3.10
CA ARG A 117 21.73 -9.83 -4.41
C ARG A 117 23.10 -9.16 -4.28
N CYS A 118 23.34 -8.44 -3.19
CA CYS A 118 24.62 -7.82 -2.90
C CYS A 118 25.66 -8.84 -2.44
N ASP A 119 25.26 -9.86 -1.68
CA ASP A 119 26.16 -10.96 -1.27
C ASP A 119 26.59 -11.84 -2.47
N MET A 120 25.75 -11.94 -3.49
CA MET A 120 26.04 -12.69 -4.73
C MET A 120 26.71 -11.84 -5.82
N ALA A 121 26.91 -10.52 -5.60
CA ALA A 121 27.58 -9.67 -6.55
C ALA A 121 29.11 -9.90 -6.44
N PRO A 122 29.81 -10.26 -7.54
CA PRO A 122 31.26 -10.31 -7.51
C PRO A 122 31.83 -8.91 -7.28
N GLU A 123 32.89 -8.83 -6.45
CA GLU A 123 33.68 -7.60 -6.22
C GLU A 123 34.25 -7.01 -7.52
#